data_AF-A0A9D2ACS4-F1
#
_entry.id   AF-A0A9D2ACS4-F1
#
_cell.length_a   1.000
_cell.length_b   1.000
_cell.length_c   1.000
_cell.angle_alpha   90.00
_cell.angle_beta   90.00
_cell.angle_gamma   90.00
#
_symmetry.space_group_name_H-M   'P 1'
#
loop_
_entity.id
_entity.type
_entity.pdbx_description
1 polymer ?
#
loop_
_entity_poly.entity_id
_entity_poly.type
_entity_poly.pdbx_seq_one_letter_code
_entity_poly.pdbx_strand_id
1 'polypeptide(L)'
;MKFSEMPYTRPNVTQTVERYREMAQRAAAAASGKELVDLFRLHTQLDDGFATAYRLAQIRHTLDTRDEFYDAENDFFDQASPEVGNAQLAFYRAVLASPHKDALAEAYAPILLDKMELAVSAASDEVLELMQQENALSSRYQKIKAGAQVAFDGQTLTLPGLDPYKQSLDRAVRKAAFEAEGGFYDSNREELDDIYSKMIENRNAQARKLGYDSYVDLSYKRMGRLGYGPKEVASFRDQVAKYVTPLAHECVKAQFARTGVRDPKFYDAAVSFADGNPTPVGTADQLLGKAVQMYTELSPETARFIRFMAESELFDLVSRPGKATGGYCETIPAYGAPFVFSNFNGTSGDVDVLTHEAGHAFQAWVAAGQGMCQELANPGMESCEIHSMSMEFLTAPWHHLFFGGDERATAKYALAHAEDALTFLPYGCMVDEFQHIVYAQPHLTPDERNRVWLELERKYRPWNDFETLPFYSRGAGWQRQLHIYEAPFYYIDYCLAQMAALQFFAASLADRDDAWQRYLALVKKGGSDTYAGLVSAAGFAVPFEQGAIEPVAKQVADWCAQKNRELA
;
A
#
# COMPACT_ATOMS: atom_id res chain seq x y z
N MET A 1 11.96 -16.78 -17.98
CA MET A 1 11.77 -15.70 -18.99
C MET A 1 11.97 -14.42 -18.24
N LYS A 2 12.81 -13.51 -18.75
CA LYS A 2 13.03 -12.22 -18.11
C LYS A 2 11.82 -11.31 -18.32
N PHE A 3 11.57 -10.35 -17.43
CA PHE A 3 10.47 -9.39 -17.56
C PHE A 3 10.49 -8.65 -18.91
N SER A 4 11.69 -8.26 -19.35
CA SER A 4 11.92 -7.58 -20.64
C SER A 4 11.55 -8.43 -21.86
N GLU A 5 11.47 -9.75 -21.71
CA GLU A 5 11.14 -10.71 -22.76
C GLU A 5 9.64 -11.09 -22.77
N MET A 6 8.86 -10.70 -21.75
CA MET A 6 7.44 -11.01 -21.67
C MET A 6 6.67 -10.25 -22.75
N PRO A 7 6.06 -10.92 -23.75
CA PRO A 7 5.33 -10.25 -24.81
C PRO A 7 4.11 -9.51 -24.26
N TYR A 8 3.96 -8.25 -24.66
CA TYR A 8 2.72 -7.52 -24.48
C TYR A 8 1.86 -7.64 -25.74
N THR A 9 0.55 -7.85 -25.56
CA THR A 9 -0.43 -7.78 -26.63
C THR A 9 -1.70 -7.19 -26.06
N ARG A 10 -2.19 -6.10 -26.67
CA ARG A 10 -3.44 -5.47 -26.27
C ARG A 10 -4.59 -6.47 -26.36
N PRO A 11 -5.37 -6.68 -25.29
CA PRO A 11 -6.47 -7.64 -25.29
C PRO A 11 -7.63 -7.16 -26.17
N ASN A 12 -8.35 -8.11 -26.76
CA ASN A 12 -9.60 -7.82 -27.46
C ASN A 12 -10.74 -7.72 -26.42
N VAL A 13 -11.11 -6.49 -26.05
CA VAL A 13 -12.13 -6.20 -25.03
C VAL A 13 -13.48 -6.78 -25.43
N THR A 14 -13.93 -6.55 -26.67
CA THR A 14 -15.19 -7.06 -27.19
C THR A 14 -15.27 -8.57 -27.03
N GLN A 15 -14.23 -9.30 -27.45
CA GLN A 15 -14.19 -10.75 -27.32
C GLN A 15 -14.18 -11.22 -25.86
N THR A 16 -13.47 -10.50 -24.97
CA THR A 16 -13.40 -10.81 -23.54
C THR A 16 -14.79 -10.64 -22.88
N VAL A 17 -15.47 -9.53 -23.17
CA VAL A 17 -16.82 -9.24 -22.69
C VAL A 17 -17.84 -10.26 -23.23
N GLU A 18 -17.74 -10.63 -24.51
CA GLU A 18 -18.61 -11.67 -25.11
C GLU A 18 -18.42 -13.03 -24.43
N ARG A 19 -17.18 -13.43 -24.15
CA ARG A 19 -16.89 -14.67 -23.40
C ARG A 19 -17.50 -14.65 -22.01
N TYR A 20 -17.36 -13.54 -21.27
CA TYR A 20 -18.00 -13.39 -19.96
C TYR A 20 -19.53 -13.46 -20.04
N ARG A 21 -20.13 -12.86 -21.07
CA ARG A 21 -21.57 -12.94 -21.32
C ARG A 21 -22.03 -14.38 -21.57
N GLU A 22 -21.31 -15.14 -22.39
CA GLU A 22 -21.59 -16.56 -22.63
C GLU A 22 -21.45 -17.38 -21.35
N MET A 23 -20.40 -17.13 -20.56
CA MET A 23 -20.19 -17.81 -19.28
C MET A 23 -21.30 -17.49 -18.28
N ALA A 24 -21.78 -16.25 -18.20
CA ALA A 24 -22.89 -15.86 -17.34
C ALA A 24 -24.18 -16.60 -17.72
N GLN A 25 -24.48 -16.72 -19.02
CA GLN A 25 -25.63 -17.49 -19.51
C GLN A 25 -25.51 -18.98 -19.13
N ARG A 26 -24.32 -19.56 -19.30
CA ARG A 26 -24.05 -20.96 -18.92
C ARG A 26 -24.12 -21.18 -17.41
N ALA A 27 -23.66 -20.23 -16.60
CA ALA A 27 -23.75 -20.30 -15.15
C ALA A 27 -25.20 -20.24 -14.66
N ALA A 28 -26.02 -19.39 -15.26
CA ALA A 28 -27.46 -19.29 -14.97
C ALA A 28 -28.22 -20.58 -15.35
N ALA A 29 -27.78 -21.28 -16.40
CA ALA A 29 -28.36 -22.53 -16.88
C ALA A 29 -27.67 -23.79 -16.35
N ALA A 30 -26.69 -23.67 -15.44
CA ALA A 30 -25.88 -24.79 -14.99
C ALA A 30 -26.75 -25.86 -14.30
N ALA A 31 -26.63 -27.11 -14.74
CA ALA A 31 -27.41 -28.24 -14.24
C ALA A 31 -26.73 -28.96 -13.06
N SER A 32 -25.49 -28.57 -12.72
CA SER A 32 -24.75 -29.17 -11.60
C SER A 32 -23.67 -28.24 -11.05
N GLY A 33 -23.22 -28.51 -9.82
CA GLY A 33 -22.08 -27.82 -9.22
C GLY A 33 -20.77 -28.02 -9.99
N LYS A 34 -20.58 -29.19 -10.63
CA LYS A 34 -19.42 -29.45 -11.49
C LYS A 34 -19.34 -28.45 -12.65
N GLU A 35 -20.46 -28.14 -13.29
CA GLU A 35 -20.50 -27.19 -14.40
C GLU A 35 -20.10 -25.78 -13.96
N LEU A 36 -20.54 -25.34 -12.78
CA LEU A 36 -20.12 -24.05 -12.23
C LEU A 36 -18.63 -24.02 -11.91
N VAL A 37 -18.08 -25.08 -11.32
CA VAL A 37 -16.64 -25.18 -11.03
C VAL A 37 -15.82 -25.18 -12.33
N ASP A 38 -16.27 -25.88 -13.38
CA ASP A 38 -15.61 -25.86 -14.68
C ASP A 38 -15.68 -24.48 -15.34
N LEU A 39 -16.82 -23.78 -15.24
CA LEU A 39 -16.95 -22.39 -15.69
C LEU A 39 -16.05 -21.45 -14.91
N PHE A 40 -15.91 -21.64 -13.60
CA PHE A 40 -15.04 -20.82 -12.77
C PHE A 40 -13.56 -21.03 -13.12
N ARG A 41 -13.15 -22.23 -13.53
CA ARG A 41 -11.79 -22.45 -14.09
C ARG A 41 -11.56 -21.70 -15.39
N LEU A 42 -12.57 -21.62 -16.26
CA LEU A 42 -12.51 -20.81 -17.49
C LEU A 42 -12.45 -19.31 -17.17
N HIS A 43 -13.18 -18.88 -16.15
CA HIS A 43 -13.08 -17.54 -15.57
C HIS A 43 -11.65 -17.21 -15.17
N THR A 44 -11.02 -18.05 -14.33
CA THR A 44 -9.62 -17.84 -13.91
C THR A 44 -8.68 -17.68 -15.11
N GLN A 45 -8.80 -18.51 -16.14
CA GLN A 45 -7.95 -18.41 -17.34
C GLN A 45 -8.17 -17.12 -18.13
N LEU A 46 -9.44 -16.69 -18.25
CA LEU A 46 -9.78 -15.46 -18.97
C LEU A 46 -9.29 -14.22 -18.21
N ASP A 47 -9.50 -14.21 -16.89
CA ASP A 47 -9.10 -13.13 -15.99
C ASP A 47 -7.57 -12.99 -15.94
N ASP A 48 -6.85 -14.10 -15.76
CA ASP A 48 -5.37 -14.12 -15.78
C ASP A 48 -4.81 -13.59 -17.10
N GLY A 49 -5.46 -13.88 -18.22
CA GLY A 49 -5.05 -13.39 -19.54
C GLY A 49 -5.22 -11.87 -19.66
N PHE A 50 -6.37 -11.33 -19.26
CA PHE A 50 -6.62 -9.89 -19.27
C PHE A 50 -5.71 -9.15 -18.29
N ALA A 51 -5.62 -9.66 -17.05
CA ALA A 51 -4.78 -9.11 -15.99
C ALA A 51 -3.29 -9.13 -16.39
N THR A 52 -2.80 -10.18 -17.06
CA THR A 52 -1.41 -10.21 -17.57
C THR A 52 -1.12 -9.05 -18.52
N ALA A 53 -2.00 -8.79 -19.48
CA ALA A 53 -1.83 -7.68 -20.41
C ALA A 53 -1.89 -6.33 -19.69
N TYR A 54 -2.87 -6.18 -18.78
CA TYR A 54 -3.02 -4.99 -17.96
C TYR A 54 -1.77 -4.68 -17.13
N ARG A 55 -1.25 -5.66 -16.37
CA ARG A 55 -0.09 -5.46 -15.51
C ARG A 55 1.19 -5.21 -16.29
N LEU A 56 1.38 -5.86 -17.45
CA LEU A 56 2.51 -5.54 -18.32
C LEU A 56 2.47 -4.10 -18.83
N ALA A 57 1.30 -3.60 -19.23
CA ALA A 57 1.15 -2.22 -19.67
C ALA A 57 1.35 -1.23 -18.51
N GLN A 58 0.68 -1.47 -17.37
CA GLN A 58 0.77 -0.63 -16.18
C GLN A 58 2.20 -0.53 -15.67
N ILE A 59 2.89 -1.66 -15.48
CA ILE A 59 4.27 -1.66 -14.98
C ILE A 59 5.17 -0.88 -15.94
N ARG A 60 5.08 -1.13 -17.25
CA ARG A 60 5.94 -0.46 -18.23
C ARG A 60 5.63 1.03 -18.36
N HIS A 61 4.37 1.44 -18.19
CA HIS A 61 3.97 2.83 -18.09
C HIS A 61 4.59 3.52 -16.87
N THR A 62 4.52 2.91 -15.69
CA THR A 62 5.06 3.52 -14.46
C THR A 62 6.60 3.53 -14.42
N LEU A 63 7.27 2.64 -15.18
CA LEU A 63 8.73 2.68 -15.35
C LEU A 63 9.22 3.96 -16.04
N ASP A 64 8.43 4.50 -16.98
CA ASP A 64 8.63 5.80 -17.61
C ASP A 64 7.30 6.34 -18.19
N THR A 65 6.65 7.25 -17.46
CA THR A 65 5.35 7.83 -17.83
C THR A 65 5.42 8.75 -19.07
N ARG A 66 6.60 8.89 -19.69
CA ARG A 66 6.81 9.62 -20.95
C ARG A 66 6.83 8.69 -22.16
N ASP A 67 6.86 7.38 -21.96
CA ASP A 67 6.77 6.42 -23.05
C ASP A 67 5.37 6.53 -23.70
N GLU A 68 5.29 7.11 -24.89
CA GLU A 68 4.03 7.36 -25.59
C GLU A 68 3.24 6.08 -25.88
N PHE A 69 3.92 4.94 -26.09
CA PHE A 69 3.24 3.68 -26.35
C PHE A 69 2.54 3.20 -25.08
N TYR A 70 3.25 3.11 -23.96
CA TYR A 70 2.65 2.63 -22.71
C TYR A 70 1.73 3.65 -22.05
N ASP A 71 1.90 4.96 -22.29
CA ASP A 71 0.89 5.97 -21.93
C ASP A 71 -0.43 5.72 -22.66
N ALA A 72 -0.39 5.46 -23.97
CA ALA A 72 -1.59 5.13 -24.75
C ALA A 72 -2.20 3.76 -24.37
N GLU A 73 -1.40 2.78 -23.95
CA GLU A 73 -1.91 1.52 -23.42
C GLU A 73 -2.55 1.70 -22.03
N ASN A 74 -1.98 2.55 -21.18
CA ASN A 74 -2.58 2.90 -19.89
C ASN A 74 -3.94 3.57 -20.08
N ASP A 75 -4.03 4.58 -20.97
CA ASP A 75 -5.29 5.24 -21.33
C ASP A 75 -6.33 4.25 -21.89
N PHE A 76 -5.89 3.26 -22.67
CA PHE A 76 -6.76 2.19 -23.14
C PHE A 76 -7.34 1.36 -21.97
N PHE A 77 -6.51 0.97 -21.00
CA PHE A 77 -6.98 0.20 -19.85
C PHE A 77 -7.83 1.03 -18.88
N ASP A 78 -7.57 2.34 -18.74
CA ASP A 78 -8.42 3.26 -17.97
C ASP A 78 -9.87 3.23 -18.50
N GLN A 79 -10.05 3.06 -19.81
CA GLN A 79 -11.36 2.95 -20.46
C GLN A 79 -11.93 1.52 -20.46
N ALA A 80 -11.08 0.53 -20.74
CA ALA A 80 -11.49 -0.86 -20.98
C ALA A 80 -11.75 -1.68 -19.71
N SER A 81 -10.93 -1.49 -18.66
CA SER A 81 -11.00 -2.31 -17.44
C SER A 81 -12.37 -2.23 -16.74
N PRO A 82 -13.04 -1.06 -16.64
CA PRO A 82 -14.39 -0.99 -16.08
C PRO A 82 -15.43 -1.85 -16.83
N GLU A 83 -15.36 -1.91 -18.16
CA GLU A 83 -16.29 -2.70 -18.98
C GLU A 83 -16.08 -4.22 -18.77
N VAL A 84 -14.82 -4.66 -18.78
CA VAL A 84 -14.48 -6.07 -18.52
C VAL A 84 -14.86 -6.48 -17.11
N GLY A 85 -14.61 -5.62 -16.12
CA GLY A 85 -15.02 -5.83 -14.73
C GLY A 85 -16.53 -5.98 -14.59
N ASN A 86 -17.35 -5.14 -15.24
CA ASN A 86 -18.80 -5.30 -15.22
C ASN A 86 -19.27 -6.63 -15.84
N ALA A 87 -18.62 -7.09 -16.92
CA ALA A 87 -18.93 -8.38 -17.53
C ALA A 87 -18.57 -9.56 -16.61
N GLN A 88 -17.43 -9.50 -15.92
CA GLN A 88 -17.04 -10.46 -14.88
C GLN A 88 -18.05 -10.48 -13.73
N LEU A 89 -18.51 -9.31 -13.26
CA LEU A 89 -19.51 -9.23 -12.19
C LEU A 89 -20.88 -9.76 -12.63
N ALA A 90 -21.24 -9.65 -13.91
CA ALA A 90 -22.44 -10.31 -14.44
C ALA A 90 -22.31 -11.84 -14.38
N PHE A 91 -21.12 -12.39 -14.62
CA PHE A 91 -20.84 -13.81 -14.39
C PHE A 91 -20.96 -14.18 -12.91
N TYR A 92 -20.40 -13.39 -11.98
CA TYR A 92 -20.56 -13.64 -10.54
C TYR A 92 -22.03 -13.58 -10.10
N ARG A 93 -22.83 -12.63 -10.60
CA ARG A 93 -24.28 -12.59 -10.33
C ARG A 93 -24.98 -13.88 -10.74
N ALA A 94 -24.64 -14.42 -11.92
CA ALA A 94 -25.21 -15.67 -12.40
C ALA A 94 -24.78 -16.88 -11.54
N VAL A 95 -23.52 -16.92 -11.10
CA VAL A 95 -23.02 -17.94 -10.16
C VAL A 95 -23.78 -17.85 -8.83
N LEU A 96 -23.89 -16.66 -8.23
CA LEU A 96 -24.53 -16.44 -6.93
C LEU A 96 -26.05 -16.72 -6.94
N ALA A 97 -26.69 -16.57 -8.09
CA ALA A 97 -28.11 -16.90 -8.29
C ALA A 97 -28.35 -18.40 -8.52
N SER A 98 -27.32 -19.18 -8.85
CA SER A 98 -27.45 -20.61 -9.12
C SER A 98 -27.70 -21.41 -7.83
N PRO A 99 -28.60 -22.41 -7.83
CA PRO A 99 -28.81 -23.29 -6.68
C PRO A 99 -27.61 -24.22 -6.40
N HIS A 100 -26.59 -24.22 -7.27
CA HIS A 100 -25.41 -25.08 -7.16
C HIS A 100 -24.15 -24.34 -6.70
N LYS A 101 -24.25 -23.06 -6.32
CA LYS A 101 -23.10 -22.21 -5.97
C LYS A 101 -22.22 -22.75 -4.85
N ASP A 102 -22.79 -23.50 -3.90
CA ASP A 102 -22.06 -24.07 -2.77
C ASP A 102 -20.93 -25.02 -3.23
N ALA A 103 -21.04 -25.60 -4.44
CA ALA A 103 -19.97 -26.39 -5.03
C ALA A 103 -18.68 -25.59 -5.28
N LEU A 104 -18.76 -24.25 -5.48
CA LEU A 104 -17.55 -23.41 -5.54
C LEU A 104 -16.93 -23.25 -4.15
N ALA A 105 -17.74 -23.02 -3.11
CA ALA A 105 -17.26 -22.92 -1.74
C ALA A 105 -16.55 -24.21 -1.30
N GLU A 106 -17.11 -25.37 -1.67
CA GLU A 106 -16.51 -26.70 -1.42
C GLU A 106 -15.22 -26.94 -2.22
N ALA A 107 -15.16 -26.49 -3.48
CA ALA A 107 -14.01 -26.70 -4.35
C ALA A 107 -12.83 -25.76 -4.05
N TYR A 108 -13.10 -24.58 -3.50
CA TYR A 108 -12.12 -23.52 -3.27
C TYR A 108 -12.06 -23.13 -1.79
N ALA A 109 -12.88 -22.18 -1.36
CA ALA A 109 -13.03 -21.76 0.03
C ALA A 109 -14.40 -21.07 0.22
N PRO A 110 -15.05 -21.19 1.39
CA PRO A 110 -16.34 -20.53 1.65
C PRO A 110 -16.34 -19.02 1.39
N ILE A 111 -15.26 -18.32 1.77
CA ILE A 111 -15.13 -16.87 1.59
C ILE A 111 -15.17 -16.42 0.12
N LEU A 112 -14.96 -17.33 -0.83
CA LEU A 112 -15.05 -17.01 -2.25
C LEU A 112 -16.43 -16.44 -2.62
N LEU A 113 -17.51 -17.02 -2.06
CA LEU A 113 -18.86 -16.52 -2.31
C LEU A 113 -19.07 -15.16 -1.64
N ASP A 114 -18.58 -14.95 -0.43
CA ASP A 114 -18.65 -13.66 0.26
C ASP A 114 -17.94 -12.55 -0.53
N LYS A 115 -16.77 -12.84 -1.11
CA LYS A 115 -16.02 -11.91 -1.98
C LYS A 115 -16.80 -11.59 -3.25
N MET A 116 -17.42 -12.58 -3.88
CA MET A 116 -18.28 -12.36 -5.05
C MET A 116 -19.48 -11.49 -4.71
N GLU A 117 -20.16 -11.75 -3.59
CA GLU A 117 -21.31 -10.96 -3.13
C GLU A 117 -20.92 -9.51 -2.87
N LEU A 118 -19.77 -9.29 -2.20
CA LEU A 118 -19.25 -7.97 -1.93
C LEU A 118 -18.95 -7.21 -3.23
N ALA A 119 -18.23 -7.83 -4.16
CA ALA A 119 -17.85 -7.24 -5.43
C ALA A 119 -19.09 -6.87 -6.28
N VAL A 120 -20.06 -7.76 -6.37
CA VAL A 120 -21.33 -7.53 -7.08
C VAL A 120 -22.11 -6.36 -6.47
N SER A 121 -22.04 -6.17 -5.16
CA SER A 121 -22.76 -5.08 -4.46
C SER A 121 -22.16 -3.69 -4.70
N ALA A 122 -20.93 -3.60 -5.24
CA ALA A 122 -20.19 -2.36 -5.43
C ALA A 122 -20.14 -1.86 -6.88
N ALA A 123 -20.92 -2.47 -7.79
CA ALA A 123 -20.85 -2.19 -9.22
C ALA A 123 -22.21 -2.19 -9.93
N SER A 124 -22.30 -1.35 -10.96
CA SER A 124 -23.44 -1.25 -11.88
C SER A 124 -22.99 -0.63 -13.20
N ASP A 125 -23.70 -0.93 -14.29
CA ASP A 125 -23.49 -0.26 -15.59
C ASP A 125 -23.80 1.24 -15.51
N GLU A 126 -24.66 1.66 -14.57
CA GLU A 126 -25.05 3.07 -14.39
C GLU A 126 -23.92 4.00 -13.94
N VAL A 127 -22.82 3.43 -13.42
CA VAL A 127 -21.64 4.17 -12.94
C VAL A 127 -20.42 4.01 -13.85
N LEU A 128 -20.53 3.29 -14.97
CA LEU A 128 -19.40 2.98 -15.85
C LEU A 128 -18.67 4.23 -16.33
N GLU A 129 -19.40 5.21 -16.85
CA GLU A 129 -18.82 6.48 -17.32
C GLU A 129 -18.13 7.24 -16.18
N LEU A 130 -18.71 7.24 -14.98
CA LEU A 130 -18.12 7.89 -13.81
C LEU A 130 -16.82 7.19 -13.38
N MET A 131 -16.75 5.85 -13.46
CA MET A 131 -15.53 5.09 -13.15
C MET A 131 -14.42 5.42 -14.16
N GLN A 132 -14.73 5.53 -15.45
CA GLN A 132 -13.76 5.94 -16.47
C GLN A 132 -13.24 7.37 -16.23
N GLN A 133 -14.14 8.29 -15.85
CA GLN A 133 -13.76 9.66 -15.47
C GLN A 133 -12.89 9.68 -14.21
N GLU A 134 -13.18 8.84 -13.21
CA GLU A 134 -12.35 8.70 -12.01
C GLU A 134 -10.94 8.21 -12.35
N ASN A 135 -10.81 7.19 -13.20
CA ASN A 135 -9.50 6.69 -13.66
C ASN A 135 -8.70 7.80 -14.33
N ALA A 136 -9.31 8.55 -15.24
CA ALA A 136 -8.63 9.66 -15.91
C ALA A 136 -8.18 10.78 -14.95
N LEU A 137 -8.96 11.06 -13.88
CA LEU A 137 -8.56 12.01 -12.84
C LEU A 137 -7.37 11.48 -12.03
N SER A 138 -7.34 10.18 -11.74
CA SER A 138 -6.20 9.52 -11.07
C SER A 138 -4.93 9.62 -11.91
N SER A 139 -5.02 9.29 -13.20
CA SER A 139 -3.92 9.40 -14.15
C SER A 139 -3.41 10.84 -14.30
N ARG A 140 -4.29 11.85 -14.26
CA ARG A 140 -3.89 13.28 -14.21
C ARG A 140 -3.05 13.61 -12.97
N TYR A 141 -3.47 13.18 -11.79
CA TYR A 141 -2.69 13.39 -10.56
C TYR A 141 -1.32 12.71 -10.63
N GLN A 142 -1.28 11.45 -11.08
CA GLN A 142 -0.05 10.68 -11.21
C GLN A 142 0.94 11.37 -12.16
N LYS A 143 0.47 11.88 -13.30
CA LYS A 143 1.30 12.62 -14.27
C LYS A 143 1.91 13.89 -13.66
N ILE A 144 1.16 14.66 -12.86
CA ILE A 144 1.68 15.85 -12.16
C ILE A 144 2.84 15.44 -11.24
N LYS A 145 2.65 14.40 -10.44
CA LYS A 145 3.67 13.93 -9.50
C LYS A 145 4.90 13.32 -10.19
N ALA A 146 4.71 12.46 -11.18
CA ALA A 146 5.80 11.83 -11.93
C ALA A 146 6.61 12.86 -12.74
N GLY A 147 5.94 13.91 -13.21
CA GLY A 147 6.55 15.04 -13.91
C GLY A 147 7.26 16.06 -13.01
N ALA A 148 7.29 15.85 -11.68
CA ALA A 148 7.86 16.81 -10.75
C ALA A 148 9.35 17.07 -11.02
N GLN A 149 9.69 18.35 -11.19
CA GLN A 149 11.04 18.85 -11.38
C GLN A 149 11.29 20.01 -10.44
N VAL A 150 12.05 19.76 -9.38
CA VAL A 150 12.33 20.75 -8.33
C VAL A 150 13.78 21.21 -8.46
N ALA A 151 13.99 22.50 -8.71
CA ALA A 151 15.32 23.10 -8.72
C ALA A 151 15.86 23.21 -7.29
N PHE A 152 16.95 22.51 -6.99
CA PHE A 152 17.59 22.52 -5.67
C PHE A 152 19.10 22.27 -5.80
N ASP A 153 19.91 23.06 -5.08
CA ASP A 153 21.38 22.94 -5.08
C ASP A 153 22.03 22.85 -6.48
N GLY A 154 21.55 23.70 -7.41
CA GLY A 154 22.04 23.75 -8.80
C GLY A 154 21.62 22.56 -9.68
N GLN A 155 20.78 21.67 -9.17
CA GLN A 155 20.26 20.48 -9.86
C GLN A 155 18.75 20.56 -10.04
N THR A 156 18.23 19.72 -10.95
CA THR A 156 16.80 19.46 -11.09
C THR A 156 16.51 18.07 -10.53
N LEU A 157 15.76 18.00 -9.44
CA LEU A 157 15.48 16.77 -8.70
C LEU A 157 14.02 16.34 -8.86
N THR A 158 13.78 15.03 -8.79
CA THR A 158 12.44 14.48 -8.56
C THR A 158 12.05 14.67 -7.09
N LEU A 159 10.78 14.46 -6.74
CA LEU A 159 10.34 14.53 -5.33
C LEU A 159 11.12 13.56 -4.42
N PRO A 160 11.33 12.27 -4.77
CA PRO A 160 12.20 11.39 -3.98
C PRO A 160 13.66 11.84 -3.94
N GLY A 161 14.13 12.56 -4.98
CA GLY A 161 15.48 13.13 -5.02
C GLY A 161 15.73 14.21 -3.96
N LEU A 162 14.68 14.79 -3.37
CA LEU A 162 14.80 15.74 -2.25
C LEU A 162 15.01 15.06 -0.89
N ASP A 163 14.73 13.76 -0.76
CA ASP A 163 14.78 13.05 0.53
C ASP A 163 16.15 13.11 1.22
N PRO A 164 17.29 12.92 0.51
CA PRO A 164 18.60 13.10 1.13
C PRO A 164 18.80 14.51 1.73
N TYR A 165 18.28 15.55 1.07
CA TYR A 165 18.37 16.94 1.55
C TYR A 165 17.45 17.20 2.74
N LYS A 166 16.24 16.61 2.75
CA LYS A 166 15.32 16.65 3.90
C LYS A 166 15.90 15.96 5.15
N GLN A 167 16.85 15.05 4.98
CA GLN A 167 17.56 14.35 6.06
C GLN A 167 18.96 14.92 6.36
N SER A 168 19.37 16.01 5.71
CA SER A 168 20.69 16.63 5.91
C SER A 168 20.94 16.99 7.37
N LEU A 169 22.17 16.87 7.88
CA LEU A 169 22.50 17.35 9.23
C LEU A 169 22.47 18.89 9.32
N ASP A 170 22.64 19.60 8.20
CA ASP A 170 22.44 21.04 8.13
C ASP A 170 20.94 21.37 8.15
N ARG A 171 20.50 21.97 9.26
CA ARG A 171 19.10 22.36 9.48
C ARG A 171 18.59 23.35 8.43
N ALA A 172 19.44 24.24 7.91
CA ALA A 172 19.05 25.17 6.86
C ALA A 172 18.78 24.45 5.54
N VAL A 173 19.60 23.46 5.19
CA VAL A 173 19.40 22.61 4.01
C VAL A 173 18.09 21.81 4.14
N ARG A 174 17.83 21.22 5.31
CA ARG A 174 16.56 20.50 5.55
C ARG A 174 15.36 21.40 5.33
N LYS A 175 15.34 22.56 5.98
CA LYS A 175 14.24 23.52 5.86
C LYS A 175 14.04 23.92 4.39
N ALA A 176 15.10 24.27 3.69
CA ALA A 176 15.03 24.64 2.28
C ALA A 176 14.47 23.51 1.40
N ALA A 177 14.82 22.25 1.69
CA ALA A 177 14.30 21.10 0.94
C ALA A 177 12.78 20.91 1.14
N PHE A 178 12.30 21.08 2.38
CA PHE A 178 10.85 21.07 2.67
C PHE A 178 10.12 22.27 2.04
N GLU A 179 10.74 23.44 2.01
CA GLU A 179 10.20 24.62 1.32
C GLU A 179 10.14 24.40 -0.20
N ALA A 180 11.16 23.77 -0.79
CA ALA A 180 11.19 23.46 -2.21
C ALA A 180 10.14 22.40 -2.61
N GLU A 181 9.97 21.35 -1.80
CA GLU A 181 8.86 20.38 -1.98
C GLU A 181 7.51 21.10 -1.87
N GLY A 182 7.31 21.91 -0.84
CA GLY A 182 6.07 22.69 -0.66
C GLY A 182 5.80 23.64 -1.82
N GLY A 183 6.84 24.30 -2.36
CA GLY A 183 6.73 25.19 -3.52
C GLY A 183 6.28 24.49 -4.79
N PHE A 184 6.65 23.21 -5.00
CA PHE A 184 6.12 22.40 -6.09
C PHE A 184 4.62 22.14 -5.95
N TYR A 185 4.16 21.76 -4.75
CA TYR A 185 2.72 21.53 -4.55
C TYR A 185 1.92 22.83 -4.62
N ASP A 186 2.46 23.93 -4.07
CA ASP A 186 1.81 25.24 -4.14
C ASP A 186 1.73 25.79 -5.58
N SER A 187 2.71 25.51 -6.45
CA SER A 187 2.66 25.92 -7.86
C SER A 187 1.65 25.10 -8.68
N ASN A 188 1.30 23.90 -8.23
CA ASN A 188 0.28 23.03 -8.83
C ASN A 188 -1.06 23.06 -8.07
N ARG A 189 -1.22 23.99 -7.11
CA ARG A 189 -2.34 24.00 -6.18
C ARG A 189 -3.71 23.98 -6.86
N GLU A 190 -3.93 24.86 -7.83
CA GLU A 190 -5.24 24.98 -8.50
C GLU A 190 -5.65 23.67 -9.17
N GLU A 191 -4.71 23.00 -9.83
CA GLU A 191 -4.94 21.72 -10.51
C GLU A 191 -5.15 20.58 -9.50
N LEU A 192 -4.35 20.52 -8.43
CA LEU A 192 -4.52 19.50 -7.38
C LEU A 192 -5.87 19.66 -6.65
N ASP A 193 -6.27 20.90 -6.34
CA ASP A 193 -7.56 21.24 -5.74
C ASP A 193 -8.73 20.90 -6.68
N ASP A 194 -8.61 21.16 -7.99
CA ASP A 194 -9.59 20.79 -9.03
C ASP A 194 -9.76 19.28 -9.13
N ILE A 195 -8.65 18.54 -9.28
CA ILE A 195 -8.66 17.08 -9.42
C ILE A 195 -9.37 16.46 -8.22
N TYR A 196 -8.98 16.84 -6.99
CA TYR A 196 -9.56 16.21 -5.80
C TYR A 196 -11.05 16.56 -5.62
N SER A 197 -11.43 17.80 -5.95
CA SER A 197 -12.84 18.21 -5.91
C SER A 197 -13.69 17.38 -6.88
N LYS A 198 -13.22 17.21 -8.12
CA LYS A 198 -13.88 16.36 -9.12
C LYS A 198 -13.93 14.90 -8.70
N MET A 199 -12.87 14.37 -8.08
CA MET A 199 -12.86 13.01 -7.54
C MET A 199 -13.92 12.84 -6.44
N ILE A 200 -14.05 13.78 -5.49
CA ILE A 200 -15.05 13.70 -4.42
C ILE A 200 -16.46 13.74 -4.99
N GLU A 201 -16.73 14.64 -5.92
CA GLU A 201 -18.04 14.78 -6.59
C GLU A 201 -18.39 13.50 -7.35
N ASN A 202 -17.47 13.02 -8.18
CA ASN A 202 -17.62 11.82 -9.00
C ASN A 202 -17.87 10.59 -8.13
N ARG A 203 -16.99 10.31 -7.15
CA ARG A 203 -17.09 9.18 -6.22
C ARG A 203 -18.41 9.17 -5.44
N ASN A 204 -18.86 10.33 -4.95
CA ASN A 204 -20.16 10.44 -4.30
C ASN A 204 -21.34 10.28 -5.28
N ALA A 205 -21.20 10.70 -6.54
CA ALA A 205 -22.21 10.44 -7.56
C ALA A 205 -22.34 8.94 -7.87
N GLN A 206 -21.22 8.21 -7.91
CA GLN A 206 -21.21 6.75 -8.03
C GLN A 206 -21.93 6.10 -6.85
N ALA A 207 -21.61 6.51 -5.62
CA ALA A 207 -22.25 6.02 -4.40
C ALA A 207 -23.78 6.19 -4.42
N ARG A 208 -24.26 7.39 -4.73
CA ARG A 208 -25.71 7.67 -4.81
C ARG A 208 -26.43 6.86 -5.88
N LYS A 209 -25.82 6.68 -7.05
CA LYS A 209 -26.38 5.83 -8.13
C LYS A 209 -26.50 4.36 -7.69
N LEU A 210 -25.60 3.90 -6.85
CA LEU A 210 -25.64 2.55 -6.26
C LEU A 210 -26.48 2.45 -4.99
N GLY A 211 -27.17 3.53 -4.59
CA GLY A 211 -28.07 3.54 -3.43
C GLY A 211 -27.37 3.72 -2.08
N TYR A 212 -26.13 4.21 -2.07
CA TYR A 212 -25.38 4.53 -0.84
C TYR A 212 -25.47 6.03 -0.50
N ASP A 213 -25.42 6.35 0.79
CA ASP A 213 -25.54 7.73 1.29
C ASP A 213 -24.32 8.57 0.91
N SER A 214 -23.12 7.98 0.98
CA SER A 214 -21.86 8.63 0.64
C SER A 214 -20.86 7.64 0.06
N TYR A 215 -19.75 8.16 -0.47
CA TYR A 215 -18.66 7.30 -0.94
C TYR A 215 -18.01 6.47 0.16
N VAL A 216 -18.20 6.81 1.45
CA VAL A 216 -17.68 6.01 2.57
C VAL A 216 -18.19 4.57 2.46
N ASP A 217 -19.50 4.37 2.34
CA ASP A 217 -20.11 3.04 2.30
C ASP A 217 -19.68 2.23 1.06
N LEU A 218 -19.65 2.91 -0.10
CA LEU A 218 -19.20 2.30 -1.35
C LEU A 218 -17.71 1.91 -1.27
N SER A 219 -16.87 2.75 -0.70
CA SER A 219 -15.42 2.52 -0.64
C SER A 219 -15.08 1.31 0.22
N TYR A 220 -15.77 1.07 1.34
CA TYR A 220 -15.53 -0.12 2.15
C TYR A 220 -15.77 -1.41 1.36
N LYS A 221 -16.80 -1.41 0.51
CA LYS A 221 -17.10 -2.54 -0.37
C LYS A 221 -16.06 -2.70 -1.48
N ARG A 222 -15.66 -1.60 -2.12
CA ARG A 222 -14.63 -1.60 -3.17
C ARG A 222 -13.25 -2.00 -2.65
N MET A 223 -12.94 -1.70 -1.39
CA MET A 223 -11.73 -2.15 -0.71
C MET A 223 -11.78 -3.64 -0.29
N GLY A 224 -12.85 -4.37 -0.61
CA GLY A 224 -12.94 -5.79 -0.31
C GLY A 224 -13.13 -6.13 1.18
N ARG A 225 -13.60 -5.17 1.99
CA ARG A 225 -13.68 -5.32 3.45
C ARG A 225 -14.76 -6.31 3.85
N LEU A 226 -14.33 -7.46 4.37
CA LEU A 226 -15.19 -8.51 4.92
C LEU A 226 -14.93 -8.67 6.42
N GLY A 227 -16.02 -8.67 7.20
CA GLY A 227 -15.96 -8.87 8.66
C GLY A 227 -15.70 -7.61 9.49
N TYR A 228 -15.55 -6.44 8.87
CA TYR A 228 -15.42 -5.16 9.57
C TYR A 228 -15.94 -3.97 8.73
N GLY A 229 -16.29 -2.88 9.39
CA GLY A 229 -16.87 -1.69 8.77
C GLY A 229 -16.45 -0.37 9.45
N PRO A 230 -17.16 0.73 9.15
CA PRO A 230 -16.82 2.05 9.67
C PRO A 230 -16.76 2.15 11.20
N LYS A 231 -17.54 1.32 11.90
CA LYS A 231 -17.57 1.28 13.38
C LYS A 231 -16.30 0.69 13.96
N GLU A 232 -15.83 -0.43 13.41
CA GLU A 232 -14.60 -1.10 13.82
C GLU A 232 -13.39 -0.20 13.53
N VAL A 233 -13.37 0.44 12.36
CA VAL A 233 -12.33 1.41 12.00
C VAL A 233 -12.34 2.62 12.93
N ALA A 234 -13.51 3.19 13.25
CA ALA A 234 -13.60 4.29 14.21
C ALA A 234 -13.11 3.88 15.62
N SER A 235 -13.50 2.69 16.10
CA SER A 235 -13.00 2.11 17.35
C SER A 235 -11.47 1.99 17.35
N PHE A 236 -10.88 1.52 16.26
CA PHE A 236 -9.43 1.43 16.10
C PHE A 236 -8.76 2.81 16.14
N ARG A 237 -9.28 3.81 15.39
CA ARG A 237 -8.74 5.17 15.40
C ARG A 237 -8.77 5.81 16.79
N ASP A 238 -9.87 5.62 17.53
CA ASP A 238 -10.02 6.12 18.90
C ASP A 238 -8.99 5.47 19.84
N GLN A 239 -8.73 4.17 19.68
CA GLN A 239 -7.69 3.49 20.44
C GLN A 239 -6.29 3.99 20.09
N VAL A 240 -5.98 4.23 18.81
CA VAL A 240 -4.70 4.81 18.39
C VAL A 240 -4.50 6.20 19.01
N ALA A 241 -5.50 7.07 18.91
CA ALA A 241 -5.45 8.40 19.53
C ALA A 241 -5.26 8.35 21.06
N LYS A 242 -5.89 7.37 21.72
CA LYS A 242 -5.84 7.23 23.18
C LYS A 242 -4.55 6.60 23.70
N TYR A 243 -4.09 5.52 23.08
CA TYR A 243 -3.03 4.66 23.62
C TYR A 243 -1.72 4.77 22.84
N VAL A 244 -1.76 4.90 21.51
CA VAL A 244 -0.56 4.89 20.66
C VAL A 244 0.02 6.29 20.49
N THR A 245 -0.82 7.30 20.23
CA THR A 245 -0.37 8.70 20.04
C THR A 245 0.49 9.21 21.21
N PRO A 246 0.16 8.96 22.49
CA PRO A 246 1.05 9.34 23.60
C PRO A 246 2.40 8.64 23.57
N LEU A 247 2.44 7.34 23.23
CA LEU A 247 3.69 6.57 23.13
C LEU A 247 4.56 7.07 21.96
N ALA A 248 3.95 7.31 20.79
CA ALA A 248 4.61 7.90 19.64
C ALA A 248 5.19 9.28 19.97
N HIS A 249 4.48 10.10 20.74
CA HIS A 249 4.99 11.39 21.20
C HIS A 249 6.23 11.24 22.08
N GLU A 250 6.28 10.26 22.98
CA GLU A 250 7.47 10.00 23.80
C GLU A 250 8.65 9.52 22.94
N CYS A 251 8.42 8.70 21.91
CA CYS A 251 9.46 8.35 20.93
C CYS A 251 10.01 9.58 20.20
N VAL A 252 9.13 10.48 19.72
CA VAL A 252 9.54 11.73 19.06
C VAL A 252 10.33 12.65 20.00
N LYS A 253 9.94 12.76 21.28
CA LYS A 253 10.72 13.49 22.28
C LYS A 253 12.11 12.88 22.49
N ALA A 254 12.20 11.56 22.57
CA ALA A 254 13.46 10.85 22.70
C ALA A 254 14.35 11.07 21.48
N GLN A 255 13.78 11.06 20.27
CA GLN A 255 14.46 11.40 19.02
C GLN A 255 15.03 12.82 19.06
N PHE A 256 14.24 13.84 19.43
CA PHE A 256 14.74 15.22 19.50
C PHE A 256 15.79 15.43 20.59
N ALA A 257 15.66 14.74 21.73
CA ALA A 257 16.70 14.73 22.75
C ALA A 257 18.00 14.11 22.22
N ARG A 258 17.91 13.00 21.49
CA ARG A 258 19.04 12.28 20.87
C ARG A 258 19.72 13.10 19.78
N THR A 259 18.99 13.90 19.01
CA THR A 259 19.55 14.78 17.98
C THR A 259 20.05 16.13 18.54
N GLY A 260 19.67 16.48 19.77
CA GLY A 260 20.03 17.73 20.42
C GLY A 260 19.21 18.95 19.95
N VAL A 261 18.10 18.73 19.24
CA VAL A 261 17.23 19.81 18.74
C VAL A 261 16.36 20.33 19.89
N ARG A 262 16.59 21.59 20.31
CA ARG A 262 15.90 22.21 21.46
C ARG A 262 14.53 22.82 21.14
N ASP A 263 14.34 23.31 19.91
CA ASP A 263 13.10 23.88 19.41
C ASP A 263 12.73 23.15 18.11
N PRO A 264 12.20 21.92 18.21
CA PRO A 264 11.96 21.07 17.06
C PRO A 264 10.84 21.60 16.18
N LYS A 265 11.08 21.64 14.87
CA LYS A 265 10.08 21.92 13.83
C LYS A 265 9.81 20.67 13.01
N PHE A 266 8.80 20.72 12.16
CA PHE A 266 8.38 19.62 11.30
C PHE A 266 9.53 19.08 10.44
N TYR A 267 10.37 19.96 9.90
CA TYR A 267 11.54 19.58 9.09
C TYR A 267 12.71 19.00 9.90
N ASP A 268 12.64 18.97 11.23
CA ASP A 268 13.63 18.30 12.09
C ASP A 268 13.28 16.84 12.35
N ALA A 269 12.01 16.44 12.18
CA ALA A 269 11.54 15.07 12.43
C ALA A 269 12.15 14.04 11.46
N ALA A 270 12.67 14.49 10.31
CA ALA A 270 13.34 13.65 9.33
C ALA A 270 14.77 13.22 9.75
N VAL A 271 15.31 13.74 10.85
CA VAL A 271 16.63 13.36 11.37
C VAL A 271 16.45 12.58 12.67
N SER A 272 16.91 11.34 12.67
CA SER A 272 16.77 10.42 13.80
C SER A 272 18.00 10.41 14.71
N PHE A 273 19.19 10.80 14.24
CA PHE A 273 20.43 10.77 15.01
C PHE A 273 21.32 12.00 14.78
N ALA A 274 22.01 12.46 15.82
CA ALA A 274 22.85 13.67 15.77
C ALA A 274 24.02 13.56 14.77
N ASP A 275 24.52 12.35 14.54
CA ASP A 275 25.60 12.02 13.61
C ASP A 275 25.09 11.43 12.28
N GLY A 276 23.79 11.59 11.99
CA GLY A 276 23.18 11.22 10.72
C GLY A 276 22.38 9.93 10.77
N ASN A 277 21.36 9.87 9.92
CA ASN A 277 20.53 8.69 9.71
C ASN A 277 21.37 7.53 9.13
N PRO A 278 21.00 6.28 9.42
CA PRO A 278 21.65 5.13 8.79
C PRO A 278 21.35 5.13 7.29
N THR A 279 22.40 5.04 6.46
CA THR A 279 22.28 4.96 5.00
C THR A 279 22.79 3.60 4.51
N PRO A 280 22.09 2.95 3.57
CA PRO A 280 22.57 1.71 2.99
C PRO A 280 23.92 1.92 2.27
N VAL A 281 24.79 0.92 2.32
CA VAL A 281 26.13 0.95 1.73
C VAL A 281 26.12 0.14 0.45
N GLY A 282 26.27 0.81 -0.70
CA GLY A 282 26.44 0.18 -2.01
C GLY A 282 25.53 0.75 -3.08
N THR A 283 25.74 0.32 -4.33
CA THR A 283 24.84 0.63 -5.46
C THR A 283 23.55 -0.18 -5.36
N ALA A 284 22.52 0.19 -6.12
CA ALA A 284 21.25 -0.55 -6.17
C ALA A 284 21.45 -2.05 -6.48
N ASP A 285 22.32 -2.39 -7.44
CA ASP A 285 22.65 -3.80 -7.75
C ASP A 285 23.32 -4.53 -6.58
N GLN A 286 24.18 -3.83 -5.82
CA GLN A 286 24.81 -4.40 -4.63
C GLN A 286 23.79 -4.60 -3.50
N LEU A 287 22.85 -3.67 -3.33
CA LEU A 287 21.74 -3.81 -2.36
C LEU A 287 20.82 -4.97 -2.75
N LEU A 288 20.50 -5.11 -4.04
CA LEU A 288 19.74 -6.27 -4.53
C LEU A 288 20.50 -7.58 -4.27
N GLY A 289 21.81 -7.63 -4.52
CA GLY A 289 22.65 -8.79 -4.20
C GLY A 289 22.62 -9.16 -2.71
N LYS A 290 22.62 -8.16 -1.82
CA LYS A 290 22.46 -8.36 -0.37
C LYS A 290 21.08 -8.88 0.01
N ALA A 291 20.03 -8.41 -0.66
CA ALA A 291 18.67 -8.95 -0.47
C ALA A 291 18.56 -10.40 -0.95
N VAL A 292 19.18 -10.74 -2.09
CA VAL A 292 19.28 -12.13 -2.56
C VAL A 292 19.99 -13.00 -1.53
N GLN A 293 21.09 -12.53 -0.94
CA GLN A 293 21.78 -13.23 0.14
C GLN A 293 20.86 -13.41 1.36
N MET A 294 20.30 -12.32 1.88
CA MET A 294 19.38 -12.32 3.03
C MET A 294 18.25 -13.33 2.86
N TYR A 295 17.49 -13.26 1.76
CA TYR A 295 16.36 -14.15 1.55
C TYR A 295 16.77 -15.59 1.28
N THR A 296 17.98 -15.82 0.76
CA THR A 296 18.55 -17.17 0.63
C THR A 296 18.86 -17.78 1.99
N GLU A 297 19.37 -16.98 2.93
CA GLU A 297 19.69 -17.41 4.29
C GLU A 297 18.46 -17.48 5.20
N LEU A 298 17.41 -16.70 4.90
CA LEU A 298 16.22 -16.58 5.74
C LEU A 298 15.42 -17.89 5.83
N SER A 299 15.11 -18.52 4.70
CA SER A 299 14.39 -19.79 4.67
C SER A 299 14.52 -20.50 3.32
N PRO A 300 14.28 -21.82 3.25
CA PRO A 300 14.22 -22.55 1.98
C PRO A 300 13.18 -22.01 0.99
N GLU A 301 12.05 -21.51 1.48
CA GLU A 301 10.98 -20.92 0.67
C GLU A 301 11.42 -19.60 0.05
N THR A 302 11.91 -18.66 0.87
CA THR A 302 12.39 -17.36 0.39
C THR A 302 13.60 -17.49 -0.51
N ALA A 303 14.45 -18.51 -0.31
CA ALA A 303 15.57 -18.81 -1.20
C ALA A 303 15.12 -19.17 -2.62
N ARG A 304 14.04 -19.94 -2.78
CA ARG A 304 13.49 -20.26 -4.11
C ARG A 304 12.83 -19.04 -4.74
N PHE A 305 12.03 -18.33 -3.96
CA PHE A 305 11.37 -17.09 -4.38
C PHE A 305 12.37 -16.05 -4.90
N ILE A 306 13.39 -15.72 -4.11
CA ILE A 306 14.27 -14.60 -4.47
C ILE A 306 15.17 -14.92 -5.66
N ARG A 307 15.58 -16.20 -5.81
CA ARG A 307 16.28 -16.65 -7.01
C ARG A 307 15.41 -16.51 -8.25
N PHE A 308 14.15 -16.93 -8.18
CA PHE A 308 13.20 -16.75 -9.28
C PHE A 308 13.04 -15.27 -9.66
N MET A 309 12.86 -14.39 -8.67
CA MET A 309 12.74 -12.95 -8.90
C MET A 309 13.98 -12.34 -9.57
N ALA A 310 15.18 -12.70 -9.08
CA ALA A 310 16.44 -12.18 -9.59
C ALA A 310 16.77 -12.72 -10.99
N GLU A 311 16.63 -14.03 -11.23
CA GLU A 311 16.89 -14.66 -12.53
C GLU A 311 15.93 -14.16 -13.63
N SER A 312 14.71 -13.77 -13.24
CA SER A 312 13.68 -13.26 -14.14
C SER A 312 13.66 -11.72 -14.26
N GLU A 313 14.58 -11.01 -13.61
CA GLU A 313 14.69 -9.54 -13.63
C GLU A 313 13.38 -8.82 -13.23
N LEU A 314 12.75 -9.28 -12.13
CA LEU A 314 11.44 -8.82 -11.66
C LEU A 314 11.52 -7.66 -10.64
N PHE A 315 12.53 -6.78 -10.81
CA PHE A 315 12.76 -5.62 -9.95
C PHE A 315 13.05 -4.36 -10.79
N ASP A 316 12.41 -3.23 -10.45
CA ASP A 316 12.84 -1.91 -10.91
C ASP A 316 12.87 -0.93 -9.72
N LEU A 317 14.08 -0.72 -9.18
CA LEU A 317 14.25 -0.15 -7.85
C LEU A 317 14.64 1.34 -7.84
N VAL A 318 15.30 1.86 -8.87
CA VAL A 318 15.97 3.18 -8.78
C VAL A 318 15.07 4.34 -9.21
N SER A 319 15.10 5.44 -8.45
CA SER A 319 14.41 6.70 -8.80
C SER A 319 15.05 7.37 -10.02
N ARG A 320 14.23 7.86 -10.95
CA ARG A 320 14.68 8.54 -12.17
C ARG A 320 13.59 9.48 -12.73
N PRO A 321 13.95 10.52 -13.51
CA PRO A 321 12.96 11.39 -14.15
C PRO A 321 12.00 10.62 -15.05
N GLY A 322 10.70 10.91 -14.92
CA GLY A 322 9.62 10.23 -15.66
C GLY A 322 9.14 8.94 -15.00
N LYS A 323 9.81 8.40 -13.98
CA LYS A 323 9.31 7.25 -13.22
C LYS A 323 8.20 7.68 -12.25
N ALA A 324 7.17 6.87 -12.10
CA ALA A 324 6.12 7.11 -11.10
C ALA A 324 6.69 7.07 -9.66
N THR A 325 6.10 7.85 -8.75
CA THR A 325 6.56 7.93 -7.36
C THR A 325 5.99 6.81 -6.49
N GLY A 326 6.71 6.40 -5.44
CA GLY A 326 6.25 5.41 -4.47
C GLY A 326 6.92 4.04 -4.63
N GLY A 327 6.28 3.00 -4.12
CA GLY A 327 6.63 1.60 -4.27
C GLY A 327 5.36 0.78 -4.47
N TYR A 328 5.46 -0.35 -5.15
CA TYR A 328 4.39 -1.33 -5.23
C TYR A 328 4.91 -2.73 -5.60
N CYS A 329 4.05 -3.71 -5.35
CA CYS A 329 4.19 -5.08 -5.85
C CYS A 329 2.96 -5.44 -6.68
N GLU A 330 3.18 -5.97 -7.89
CA GLU A 330 2.12 -6.45 -8.77
C GLU A 330 2.39 -7.89 -9.23
N THR A 331 1.35 -8.65 -9.57
CA THR A 331 1.49 -10.02 -10.09
C THR A 331 1.18 -10.06 -11.58
N ILE A 332 2.03 -10.74 -12.35
CA ILE A 332 1.83 -11.03 -13.78
C ILE A 332 1.32 -12.48 -13.90
N PRO A 333 -0.01 -12.71 -13.95
CA PRO A 333 -0.60 -14.00 -13.58
C PRO A 333 -0.20 -15.16 -14.49
N ALA A 334 -0.15 -14.95 -15.81
CA ALA A 334 0.22 -15.99 -16.77
C ALA A 334 1.65 -16.53 -16.58
N TYR A 335 2.50 -15.80 -15.84
CA TYR A 335 3.87 -16.18 -15.54
C TYR A 335 4.05 -16.61 -14.07
N GLY A 336 3.01 -16.51 -13.24
CA GLY A 336 3.13 -16.68 -11.79
C GLY A 336 4.20 -15.77 -11.17
N ALA A 337 4.40 -14.60 -11.76
CA ALA A 337 5.56 -13.74 -11.50
C ALA A 337 5.14 -12.46 -10.78
N PRO A 338 5.53 -12.25 -9.51
CA PRO A 338 5.45 -10.93 -8.90
C PRO A 338 6.48 -9.98 -9.52
N PHE A 339 6.25 -8.68 -9.42
CA PHE A 339 7.16 -7.62 -9.85
C PHE A 339 7.25 -6.55 -8.77
N VAL A 340 8.47 -6.17 -8.39
CA VAL A 340 8.72 -5.15 -7.36
C VAL A 340 9.18 -3.85 -8.00
N PHE A 341 8.47 -2.77 -7.68
CA PHE A 341 8.77 -1.41 -8.09
C PHE A 341 9.07 -0.55 -6.87
N SER A 342 10.13 0.27 -6.93
CA SER A 342 10.43 1.25 -5.87
C SER A 342 11.19 2.48 -6.39
N ASN A 343 11.53 3.43 -5.51
CA ASN A 343 12.27 4.65 -5.87
C ASN A 343 13.48 4.88 -4.95
N PHE A 344 14.50 4.02 -5.06
CA PHE A 344 15.74 4.13 -4.32
C PHE A 344 16.39 5.50 -4.53
N ASN A 345 16.76 6.11 -3.42
CA ASN A 345 17.34 7.46 -3.35
C ASN A 345 18.55 7.52 -2.39
N GLY A 346 19.04 6.38 -1.89
CA GLY A 346 20.22 6.28 -1.04
C GLY A 346 19.95 6.51 0.46
N THR A 347 18.69 6.57 0.86
CA THR A 347 18.30 6.68 2.29
C THR A 347 17.96 5.30 2.86
N SER A 348 17.70 5.22 4.18
CA SER A 348 17.19 3.98 4.80
C SER A 348 15.89 3.48 4.17
N GLY A 349 15.11 4.39 3.56
CA GLY A 349 13.87 4.08 2.85
C GLY A 349 14.06 3.06 1.72
N ASP A 350 15.27 2.95 1.16
CA ASP A 350 15.59 1.93 0.15
C ASP A 350 15.47 0.52 0.74
N VAL A 351 15.86 0.32 2.00
CA VAL A 351 15.75 -0.98 2.69
C VAL A 351 14.31 -1.24 3.14
N ASP A 352 13.62 -0.19 3.62
CA ASP A 352 12.21 -0.25 4.01
C ASP A 352 11.35 -0.74 2.84
N VAL A 353 11.40 -0.03 1.71
CA VAL A 353 10.59 -0.39 0.53
C VAL A 353 11.00 -1.74 -0.07
N LEU A 354 12.29 -2.10 -0.06
CA LEU A 354 12.73 -3.39 -0.60
C LEU A 354 12.18 -4.56 0.22
N THR A 355 12.18 -4.45 1.55
CA THR A 355 11.66 -5.51 2.42
C THR A 355 10.14 -5.55 2.43
N HIS A 356 9.49 -4.39 2.42
CA HIS A 356 8.05 -4.23 2.26
C HIS A 356 7.53 -4.93 1.00
N GLU A 357 8.01 -4.52 -0.18
CA GLU A 357 7.52 -5.06 -1.45
C GLU A 357 7.92 -6.51 -1.66
N ALA A 358 9.06 -6.95 -1.10
CA ALA A 358 9.44 -8.36 -1.12
C ALA A 358 8.53 -9.23 -0.25
N GLY A 359 7.90 -8.68 0.80
CA GLY A 359 6.87 -9.38 1.58
C GLY A 359 5.62 -9.65 0.76
N HIS A 360 5.12 -8.63 0.04
CA HIS A 360 4.03 -8.78 -0.95
C HIS A 360 4.41 -9.78 -2.05
N ALA A 361 5.57 -9.61 -2.67
CA ALA A 361 6.04 -10.47 -3.75
C ALA A 361 6.21 -11.93 -3.31
N PHE A 362 6.68 -12.16 -2.09
CA PHE A 362 6.79 -13.50 -1.53
C PHE A 362 5.41 -14.14 -1.36
N GLN A 363 4.43 -13.40 -0.85
CA GLN A 363 3.06 -13.89 -0.72
C GLN A 363 2.44 -14.23 -2.07
N ALA A 364 2.53 -13.31 -3.04
CA ALA A 364 2.05 -13.51 -4.40
C ALA A 364 2.69 -14.74 -5.08
N TRP A 365 4.01 -14.91 -4.91
CA TRP A 365 4.74 -16.05 -5.44
C TRP A 365 4.27 -17.38 -4.83
N VAL A 366 4.03 -17.41 -3.51
CA VAL A 366 3.49 -18.60 -2.83
C VAL A 366 2.07 -18.92 -3.31
N ALA A 367 1.19 -17.92 -3.41
CA ALA A 367 -0.17 -18.09 -3.90
C ALA A 367 -0.22 -18.63 -5.33
N ALA A 368 0.61 -18.08 -6.22
CA ALA A 368 0.76 -18.58 -7.60
C ALA A 368 1.27 -20.03 -7.63
N GLY A 369 2.25 -20.37 -6.79
CA GLY A 369 2.76 -21.75 -6.64
C GLY A 369 1.72 -22.75 -6.10
N GLN A 370 0.72 -22.26 -5.36
CA GLN A 370 -0.42 -23.06 -4.89
C GLN A 370 -1.56 -23.15 -5.91
N GLY A 371 -1.48 -22.44 -7.04
CA GLY A 371 -2.53 -22.40 -8.06
C GLY A 371 -3.82 -21.73 -7.58
N MET A 372 -3.70 -20.77 -6.66
CA MET A 372 -4.87 -20.01 -6.18
C MET A 372 -5.45 -19.16 -7.31
N CYS A 373 -6.78 -19.09 -7.39
CA CYS A 373 -7.44 -18.09 -8.23
C CYS A 373 -7.23 -16.68 -7.66
N GLN A 374 -7.33 -15.64 -8.48
CA GLN A 374 -7.08 -14.25 -8.12
C GLN A 374 -7.82 -13.82 -6.83
N GLU A 375 -9.08 -14.24 -6.68
CA GLU A 375 -9.94 -13.91 -5.55
C GLU A 375 -9.45 -14.51 -4.23
N LEU A 376 -8.67 -15.60 -4.27
CA LEU A 376 -8.09 -16.25 -3.09
C LEU A 376 -6.58 -16.08 -2.99
N ALA A 377 -5.91 -15.66 -4.07
CA ALA A 377 -4.51 -15.27 -4.02
C ALA A 377 -4.34 -13.96 -3.25
N ASN A 378 -5.25 -13.01 -3.48
CA ASN A 378 -5.22 -11.69 -2.84
C ASN A 378 -6.22 -11.64 -1.66
N PRO A 379 -5.75 -11.45 -0.42
CA PRO A 379 -6.63 -11.09 0.69
C PRO A 379 -7.14 -9.64 0.56
N GLY A 380 -7.92 -9.17 1.54
CA GLY A 380 -8.20 -7.74 1.67
C GLY A 380 -6.91 -6.94 1.81
N MET A 381 -6.90 -5.68 1.39
CA MET A 381 -5.68 -4.88 1.34
C MET A 381 -5.01 -4.74 2.71
N GLU A 382 -5.79 -4.63 3.79
CA GLU A 382 -5.28 -4.64 5.16
C GLU A 382 -4.53 -5.93 5.53
N SER A 383 -4.87 -7.04 4.91
CA SER A 383 -4.19 -8.31 5.10
C SER A 383 -2.98 -8.43 4.18
N CYS A 384 -3.05 -7.91 2.95
CA CYS A 384 -1.87 -7.78 2.08
C CYS A 384 -0.74 -7.09 2.83
N GLU A 385 -1.05 -5.97 3.50
CA GLU A 385 -0.07 -5.19 4.25
C GLU A 385 0.50 -5.92 5.48
N ILE A 386 -0.15 -6.97 5.99
CA ILE A 386 0.47 -7.80 7.05
C ILE A 386 1.71 -8.49 6.49
N HIS A 387 1.68 -8.98 5.24
CA HIS A 387 2.81 -9.69 4.65
C HIS A 387 4.02 -8.77 4.50
N SER A 388 3.82 -7.61 3.87
CA SER A 388 4.86 -6.61 3.64
C SER A 388 5.44 -6.08 4.94
N MET A 389 4.62 -5.50 5.82
CA MET A 389 5.09 -4.82 7.02
C MET A 389 5.70 -5.80 8.04
N SER A 390 5.23 -7.05 8.09
CA SER A 390 5.86 -8.06 8.94
C SER A 390 7.23 -8.49 8.39
N MET A 391 7.39 -8.53 7.07
CA MET A 391 8.67 -8.89 6.44
C MET A 391 9.77 -7.87 6.77
N GLU A 392 9.44 -6.59 6.88
CA GLU A 392 10.36 -5.52 7.31
C GLU A 392 11.03 -5.86 8.65
N PHE A 393 10.25 -6.30 9.65
CA PHE A 393 10.79 -6.72 10.95
C PHE A 393 11.41 -8.11 10.93
N LEU A 394 10.79 -9.06 10.22
CA LEU A 394 11.29 -10.44 10.18
C LEU A 394 12.64 -10.56 9.48
N THR A 395 13.04 -9.59 8.66
CA THR A 395 14.36 -9.52 8.04
C THR A 395 15.46 -8.92 8.93
N ALA A 396 15.12 -8.45 10.14
CA ALA A 396 16.02 -7.70 11.02
C ALA A 396 17.45 -8.27 11.22
N PRO A 397 17.65 -9.60 11.39
CA PRO A 397 18.99 -10.15 11.58
C PRO A 397 19.95 -9.93 10.41
N TRP A 398 19.44 -9.66 9.21
CA TRP A 398 20.26 -9.42 8.01
C TRP A 398 20.36 -7.96 7.62
N HIS A 399 19.74 -7.03 8.35
CA HIS A 399 19.85 -5.59 8.03
C HIS A 399 21.31 -5.11 8.03
N HIS A 400 22.17 -5.75 8.82
CA HIS A 400 23.61 -5.48 8.82
C HIS A 400 24.26 -5.63 7.43
N LEU A 401 23.74 -6.48 6.55
CA LEU A 401 24.25 -6.61 5.18
C LEU A 401 24.12 -5.27 4.43
N PHE A 402 22.99 -4.58 4.58
CA PHE A 402 22.73 -3.30 3.90
C PHE A 402 23.54 -2.17 4.52
N PHE A 403 23.71 -2.15 5.84
CA PHE A 403 24.43 -1.09 6.57
C PHE A 403 25.93 -1.40 6.80
N GLY A 404 26.56 -2.11 5.85
CA GLY A 404 28.02 -2.27 5.77
C GLY A 404 28.63 -3.19 6.82
N GLY A 405 27.83 -4.01 7.51
CA GLY A 405 28.26 -4.81 8.66
C GLY A 405 28.53 -3.96 9.92
N ASP A 406 28.20 -2.67 9.89
CA ASP A 406 28.34 -1.77 11.04
C ASP A 406 27.18 -2.02 12.02
N GLU A 407 27.52 -2.58 13.19
CA GLU A 407 26.55 -2.89 14.25
C GLU A 407 25.81 -1.64 14.74
N ARG A 408 26.49 -0.49 14.82
CA ARG A 408 25.89 0.76 15.28
C ARG A 408 24.95 1.33 14.23
N ALA A 409 25.33 1.32 12.95
CA ALA A 409 24.44 1.75 11.87
C ALA A 409 23.19 0.84 11.77
N THR A 410 23.38 -0.46 11.94
CA THR A 410 22.28 -1.44 11.97
C THR A 410 21.35 -1.21 13.16
N ALA A 411 21.90 -0.96 14.35
CA ALA A 411 21.11 -0.65 15.54
C ALA A 411 20.36 0.69 15.41
N LYS A 412 20.97 1.69 14.77
CA LYS A 412 20.29 2.95 14.42
C LYS A 412 19.11 2.71 13.50
N TYR A 413 19.27 1.88 12.46
CA TYR A 413 18.19 1.54 11.54
C TYR A 413 17.05 0.83 12.27
N ALA A 414 17.35 -0.21 13.05
CA ALA A 414 16.34 -0.94 13.80
C ALA A 414 15.54 -0.03 14.77
N LEU A 415 16.21 0.90 15.46
CA LEU A 415 15.53 1.88 16.32
C LEU A 415 14.67 2.85 15.51
N ALA A 416 15.22 3.48 14.47
CA ALA A 416 14.50 4.46 13.66
C ALA A 416 13.28 3.84 12.97
N HIS A 417 13.42 2.62 12.46
CA HIS A 417 12.35 1.86 11.80
C HIS A 417 11.21 1.54 12.78
N ALA A 418 11.52 1.09 14.00
CA ALA A 418 10.49 0.83 15.02
C ALA A 418 9.84 2.12 15.57
N GLU A 419 10.60 3.21 15.71
CA GLU A 419 10.05 4.54 16.05
C GLU A 419 9.12 5.05 14.93
N ASP A 420 9.51 4.90 13.66
CA ASP A 420 8.70 5.28 12.50
C ASP A 420 7.39 4.48 12.46
N ALA A 421 7.44 3.16 12.62
CA ALA A 421 6.27 2.29 12.71
C ALA A 421 5.25 2.73 13.78
N LEU A 422 5.72 3.21 14.94
CA LEU A 422 4.86 3.75 15.99
C LEU A 422 4.26 5.12 15.63
N THR A 423 5.07 6.01 15.06
CA THR A 423 4.65 7.38 14.69
C THR A 423 3.81 7.44 13.42
N PHE A 424 3.88 6.41 12.59
CA PHE A 424 3.06 6.20 11.40
C PHE A 424 1.59 5.99 11.76
N LEU A 425 1.27 5.24 12.82
CA LEU A 425 -0.11 4.87 13.16
C LEU A 425 -1.02 6.09 13.41
N PRO A 426 -0.63 7.11 14.20
CA PRO A 426 -1.41 8.33 14.30
C PRO A 426 -1.57 9.07 12.97
N TYR A 427 -0.52 9.14 12.14
CA TYR A 427 -0.61 9.76 10.81
C TYR A 427 -1.60 9.02 9.91
N GLY A 428 -1.56 7.69 9.90
CA GLY A 428 -2.41 6.92 9.02
C GLY A 428 -3.89 6.95 9.44
N CYS A 429 -4.16 6.90 10.75
CA CYS A 429 -5.51 7.10 11.29
C CYS A 429 -6.05 8.50 11.00
N MET A 430 -5.18 9.52 11.05
CA MET A 430 -5.52 10.89 10.66
C MET A 430 -5.92 10.98 9.18
N VAL A 431 -5.17 10.34 8.27
CA VAL A 431 -5.50 10.31 6.84
C VAL A 431 -6.84 9.62 6.59
N ASP A 432 -7.13 8.51 7.28
CA ASP A 432 -8.43 7.84 7.17
C ASP A 432 -9.56 8.74 7.69
N GLU A 433 -9.43 9.33 8.87
CA GLU A 433 -10.47 10.21 9.43
C GLU A 433 -10.72 11.44 8.55
N PHE A 434 -9.67 12.00 7.94
CA PHE A 434 -9.79 13.06 6.95
C PHE A 434 -10.69 12.63 5.79
N GLN A 435 -10.48 11.43 5.23
CA GLN A 435 -11.29 10.92 4.13
C GLN A 435 -12.74 10.68 4.54
N HIS A 436 -13.01 10.14 5.74
CA HIS A 436 -14.37 10.02 6.26
C HIS A 436 -15.09 11.38 6.27
N ILE A 437 -14.42 12.42 6.78
CA ILE A 437 -15.01 13.77 6.87
C ILE A 437 -15.27 14.34 5.47
N VAL A 438 -14.28 14.28 4.57
CA VAL A 438 -14.37 14.87 3.23
C VAL A 438 -15.44 14.18 2.37
N TYR A 439 -15.54 12.86 2.42
CA TYR A 439 -16.56 12.14 1.65
C TYR A 439 -17.96 12.27 2.27
N ALA A 440 -18.08 12.38 3.60
CA ALA A 440 -19.35 12.66 4.26
C ALA A 440 -19.81 14.14 4.08
N GLN A 441 -18.88 15.05 3.82
CA GLN A 441 -19.14 16.47 3.59
C GLN A 441 -18.58 16.91 2.21
N PRO A 442 -19.17 16.44 1.09
CA PRO A 442 -18.62 16.68 -0.24
C PRO A 442 -18.62 18.14 -0.69
N HIS A 443 -19.29 19.03 0.05
CA HIS A 443 -19.39 20.46 -0.22
C HIS A 443 -18.23 21.28 0.34
N LEU A 444 -17.34 20.68 1.15
CA LEU A 444 -16.17 21.39 1.68
C LEU A 444 -15.32 21.93 0.53
N THR A 445 -15.02 23.22 0.60
CA THR A 445 -14.06 23.89 -0.28
C THR A 445 -12.63 23.38 -0.03
N PRO A 446 -11.68 23.56 -0.97
CA PRO A 446 -10.28 23.19 -0.74
C PRO A 446 -9.68 23.77 0.54
N ASP A 447 -9.97 25.04 0.88
CA ASP A 447 -9.46 25.66 2.11
C ASP A 447 -10.09 25.07 3.37
N GLU A 448 -11.36 24.69 3.34
CA GLU A 448 -12.01 24.00 4.46
C GLU A 448 -11.44 22.59 4.66
N ARG A 449 -11.12 21.87 3.58
CA ARG A 449 -10.41 20.58 3.67
C ARG A 449 -9.05 20.75 4.34
N ASN A 450 -8.30 21.80 3.96
CA ASN A 450 -7.03 22.12 4.61
C ASN A 450 -7.18 22.42 6.11
N ARG A 451 -8.26 23.11 6.50
CA ARG A 451 -8.57 23.32 7.92
C ARG A 451 -8.87 22.01 8.67
N VAL A 452 -9.69 21.12 8.08
CA VAL A 452 -9.96 19.79 8.66
C VAL A 452 -8.65 19.03 8.88
N TRP A 453 -7.74 19.07 7.91
CA TRP A 453 -6.42 18.46 8.05
C TRP A 453 -5.65 19.01 9.26
N LEU A 454 -5.58 20.34 9.44
CA LEU A 454 -4.90 20.96 10.59
C LEU A 454 -5.56 20.63 11.94
N GLU A 455 -6.89 20.49 11.98
CA GLU A 455 -7.61 20.07 13.17
C GLU A 455 -7.21 18.64 13.56
N LEU A 456 -7.10 17.74 12.58
CA LEU A 456 -6.68 16.36 12.79
C LEU A 456 -5.18 16.23 13.12
N GLU A 457 -4.32 17.08 12.59
CA GLU A 457 -2.91 17.17 12.99
C GLU A 457 -2.77 17.39 14.50
N ARG A 458 -3.59 18.28 15.07
CA ARG A 458 -3.58 18.55 16.52
C ARG A 458 -4.07 17.36 17.33
N LYS A 459 -5.01 16.58 16.80
CA LYS A 459 -5.55 15.37 17.44
C LYS A 459 -4.51 14.25 17.46
N TYR A 460 -3.89 13.97 16.32
CA TYR A 460 -3.08 12.76 16.11
C TYR A 460 -1.58 12.99 16.24
N ARG A 461 -1.08 14.18 15.91
CA ARG A 461 0.36 14.51 15.90
C ARG A 461 0.62 15.86 16.58
N PRO A 462 0.24 16.02 17.85
CA PRO A 462 0.35 17.30 18.56
C PRO A 462 1.78 17.82 18.74
N TRP A 463 2.80 17.01 18.45
CA TRP A 463 4.21 17.39 18.47
C TRP A 463 4.68 18.13 17.22
N ASN A 464 3.89 18.16 16.14
CA ASN A 464 4.28 18.85 14.92
C ASN A 464 4.19 20.37 15.09
N ASP A 465 5.30 21.06 14.82
CA ASP A 465 5.34 22.51 14.62
C ASP A 465 5.77 22.80 13.17
N PHE A 466 4.82 23.23 12.34
CA PHE A 466 5.06 23.53 10.93
C PHE A 466 5.85 24.82 10.69
N GLU A 467 6.12 25.60 11.73
CA GLU A 467 6.72 26.94 11.63
C GLU A 467 5.97 27.77 10.56
N THR A 468 6.71 28.44 9.67
CA THR A 468 6.19 29.19 8.54
C THR A 468 6.33 28.43 7.23
N LEU A 469 6.44 27.09 7.24
CA LEU A 469 6.44 26.30 6.00
C LEU A 469 5.07 26.49 5.31
N PRO A 470 4.95 27.25 4.19
CA PRO A 470 3.65 27.74 3.72
C PRO A 470 2.66 26.60 3.39
N PHE A 471 3.14 25.60 2.65
CA PHE A 471 2.36 24.43 2.25
C PHE A 471 1.79 23.63 3.44
N TYR A 472 2.60 23.36 4.46
CA TYR A 472 2.16 22.55 5.61
C TYR A 472 1.35 23.38 6.61
N SER A 473 1.80 24.60 6.92
CA SER A 473 1.14 25.49 7.89
C SER A 473 -0.27 25.93 7.46
N ARG A 474 -0.55 25.98 6.14
CA ARG A 474 -1.91 26.21 5.62
C ARG A 474 -2.80 24.97 5.63
N GLY A 475 -2.27 23.79 5.97
CA GLY A 475 -3.02 22.54 6.06
C GLY A 475 -3.06 21.71 4.78
N ALA A 476 -2.21 22.00 3.79
CA ALA A 476 -2.25 21.31 2.49
C ALA A 476 -1.35 20.07 2.41
N GLY A 477 -0.69 19.71 3.52
CA GLY A 477 0.24 18.57 3.59
C GLY A 477 -0.34 17.23 3.13
N TRP A 478 -1.67 17.07 3.12
CA TRP A 478 -2.35 15.88 2.59
C TRP A 478 -2.22 15.72 1.07
N GLN A 479 -1.99 16.79 0.31
CA GLN A 479 -1.89 16.74 -1.16
C GLN A 479 -0.70 15.92 -1.65
N ARG A 480 0.33 15.76 -0.80
CA ARG A 480 1.49 14.91 -1.09
C ARG A 480 1.17 13.41 -1.02
N GLN A 481 0.06 13.02 -0.40
CA GLN A 481 -0.27 11.62 -0.14
C GLN A 481 -1.06 11.05 -1.32
N LEU A 482 -0.37 10.28 -2.18
CA LEU A 482 -0.97 9.73 -3.41
C LEU A 482 -2.23 8.90 -3.14
N HIS A 483 -2.22 8.12 -2.05
CA HIS A 483 -3.32 7.24 -1.66
C HIS A 483 -4.65 7.99 -1.48
N ILE A 484 -4.63 9.26 -1.07
CA ILE A 484 -5.86 10.05 -0.93
C ILE A 484 -6.52 10.30 -2.31
N TYR A 485 -5.72 10.46 -3.36
CA TYR A 485 -6.19 10.67 -4.73
C TYR A 485 -6.50 9.33 -5.40
N GLU A 486 -5.55 8.40 -5.37
CA GLU A 486 -5.55 7.20 -6.22
C GLU A 486 -6.27 6.00 -5.57
N ALA A 487 -6.19 5.84 -4.24
CA ALA A 487 -6.69 4.66 -3.52
C ALA A 487 -7.43 5.06 -2.23
N PRO A 488 -8.61 5.70 -2.34
CA PRO A 488 -9.29 6.28 -1.20
C PRO A 488 -9.63 5.23 -0.13
N PHE A 489 -9.54 5.62 1.14
CA PHE A 489 -9.69 4.78 2.34
C PHE A 489 -8.69 3.64 2.54
N TYR A 490 -7.75 3.38 1.62
CA TYR A 490 -6.72 2.35 1.77
C TYR A 490 -5.73 2.65 2.91
N TYR A 491 -5.60 3.90 3.35
CA TYR A 491 -4.53 4.24 4.29
C TYR A 491 -4.70 3.65 5.71
N ILE A 492 -5.93 3.29 6.10
CA ILE A 492 -6.19 2.60 7.37
C ILE A 492 -5.72 1.15 7.35
N ASP A 493 -5.67 0.55 6.17
CA ASP A 493 -5.24 -0.83 5.93
C ASP A 493 -3.79 -1.01 6.38
N TYR A 494 -2.91 -0.05 6.08
CA TYR A 494 -1.56 0.01 6.62
C TYR A 494 -1.53 0.09 8.15
N CYS A 495 -2.46 0.82 8.79
CA CYS A 495 -2.46 0.95 10.24
C CYS A 495 -2.90 -0.35 10.94
N LEU A 496 -3.92 -1.00 10.39
CA LEU A 496 -4.38 -2.31 10.85
C LEU A 496 -3.28 -3.36 10.66
N ALA A 497 -2.61 -3.35 9.51
CA ALA A 497 -1.49 -4.22 9.23
C ALA A 497 -0.27 -3.95 10.11
N GLN A 498 0.09 -2.67 10.31
CA GLN A 498 1.20 -2.27 11.17
C GLN A 498 1.02 -2.82 12.58
N MET A 499 -0.22 -2.82 13.12
CA MET A 499 -0.48 -3.45 14.42
C MET A 499 -0.24 -4.97 14.42
N ALA A 500 -0.62 -5.68 13.35
CA ALA A 500 -0.29 -7.09 13.20
C ALA A 500 1.22 -7.31 13.03
N ALA A 501 1.90 -6.47 12.26
CA ALA A 501 3.35 -6.51 12.05
C ALA A 501 4.13 -6.24 13.34
N LEU A 502 3.66 -5.31 14.19
CA LEU A 502 4.24 -5.09 15.52
C LEU A 502 4.04 -6.31 16.45
N GLN A 503 2.95 -7.08 16.29
CA GLN A 503 2.79 -8.35 17.00
C GLN A 503 3.76 -9.42 16.48
N PHE A 504 4.00 -9.50 15.17
CA PHE A 504 5.08 -10.33 14.61
C PHE A 504 6.46 -9.90 15.10
N PHE A 505 6.73 -8.58 15.16
CA PHE A 505 7.97 -8.05 15.68
C PHE A 505 8.16 -8.48 17.14
N ALA A 506 7.17 -8.22 18.00
CA ALA A 506 7.18 -8.63 19.40
C ALA A 506 7.36 -10.15 19.58
N ALA A 507 6.68 -10.96 18.76
CA ALA A 507 6.86 -12.42 18.75
C ALA A 507 8.28 -12.81 18.34
N SER A 508 8.84 -12.17 17.31
CA SER A 508 10.20 -12.46 16.82
C SER A 508 11.31 -12.12 17.81
N LEU A 509 11.07 -11.16 18.71
CA LEU A 509 11.99 -10.83 19.81
C LEU A 509 12.01 -11.93 20.89
N ALA A 510 10.93 -12.70 21.02
CA ALA A 510 10.80 -13.78 22.00
C ALA A 510 11.23 -15.14 21.42
N ASP A 511 10.68 -15.51 20.26
CA ASP A 511 11.01 -16.73 19.53
C ASP A 511 10.88 -16.46 18.03
N ARG A 512 12.04 -16.35 17.37
CA ARG A 512 12.13 -16.00 15.96
C ARG A 512 11.62 -17.12 15.05
N ASP A 513 11.89 -18.37 15.40
CA ASP A 513 11.51 -19.51 14.56
C ASP A 513 9.99 -19.69 14.60
N ASP A 514 9.37 -19.56 15.78
CA ASP A 514 7.91 -19.56 15.92
C ASP A 514 7.26 -18.41 15.15
N ALA A 515 7.78 -17.19 15.30
CA ALA A 515 7.27 -16.02 14.56
C ALA A 515 7.33 -16.23 13.04
N TRP A 516 8.43 -16.79 12.53
CA TRP A 516 8.56 -17.10 11.11
C TRP A 516 7.58 -18.19 10.65
N GLN A 517 7.36 -19.24 11.45
CA GLN A 517 6.39 -20.28 11.09
C GLN A 517 4.95 -19.75 11.07
N ARG A 518 4.59 -18.86 12.00
CA ARG A 518 3.29 -18.16 11.98
C ARG A 518 3.15 -17.30 10.72
N TYR A 519 4.21 -16.58 10.34
CA TYR A 519 4.22 -15.78 9.12
C TYR A 519 4.06 -16.63 7.86
N LEU A 520 4.79 -17.75 7.76
CA LEU A 520 4.62 -18.70 6.65
C LEU A 520 3.22 -19.31 6.59
N ALA A 521 2.61 -19.60 7.74
CA ALA A 521 1.24 -20.10 7.80
C ALA A 521 0.22 -19.05 7.30
N LEU A 522 0.42 -17.78 7.67
CA LEU A 522 -0.35 -16.65 7.16
C LEU A 522 -0.20 -16.51 5.64
N VAL A 523 1.04 -16.46 5.13
CA VAL A 523 1.34 -16.34 3.70
C VAL A 523 0.65 -17.44 2.88
N LYS A 524 0.68 -18.70 3.36
CA LYS A 524 0.06 -19.85 2.70
C LYS A 524 -1.48 -19.82 2.70
N LYS A 525 -2.10 -19.00 3.54
CA LYS A 525 -3.55 -18.79 3.53
C LYS A 525 -4.00 -17.84 2.43
N GLY A 526 -3.14 -16.94 1.96
CA GLY A 526 -3.52 -15.90 1.00
C GLY A 526 -4.82 -15.20 1.42
N GLY A 527 -5.74 -15.06 0.48
CA GLY A 527 -7.09 -14.52 0.65
C GLY A 527 -8.17 -15.49 1.08
N SER A 528 -7.84 -16.62 1.70
CA SER A 528 -8.83 -17.66 2.10
C SER A 528 -9.61 -17.37 3.39
N ASP A 529 -9.38 -16.25 4.06
CA ASP A 529 -10.07 -15.88 5.30
C ASP A 529 -10.19 -14.34 5.41
N THR A 530 -11.04 -13.87 6.32
CA THR A 530 -11.20 -12.45 6.68
C THR A 530 -9.95 -11.93 7.39
N TYR A 531 -9.74 -10.61 7.41
CA TYR A 531 -8.63 -10.02 8.16
C TYR A 531 -8.57 -10.49 9.62
N ALA A 532 -9.71 -10.47 10.33
CA ALA A 532 -9.78 -10.94 11.71
C ALA A 532 -9.42 -12.43 11.85
N GLY A 533 -9.88 -13.27 10.92
CA GLY A 533 -9.55 -14.68 10.87
C GLY A 533 -8.07 -14.94 10.60
N LEU A 534 -7.47 -14.19 9.67
CA LEU A 534 -6.04 -14.25 9.36
C LEU A 534 -5.17 -13.83 10.55
N VAL A 535 -5.49 -12.71 11.19
CA VAL A 535 -4.77 -12.23 12.40
C VAL A 535 -4.91 -13.24 13.55
N SER A 536 -6.11 -13.72 13.81
CA SER A 536 -6.35 -14.70 14.88
C SER A 536 -5.64 -16.03 14.61
N ALA A 537 -5.59 -16.48 13.35
CA ALA A 537 -4.88 -17.70 12.96
C ALA A 537 -3.36 -17.61 13.14
N ALA A 538 -2.78 -16.40 13.11
CA ALA A 538 -1.39 -16.14 13.48
C ALA A 538 -1.18 -16.10 15.02
N GLY A 539 -2.25 -16.24 15.81
CA GLY A 539 -2.23 -16.21 17.27
C GLY A 539 -2.15 -14.80 17.85
N PHE A 540 -2.68 -13.81 17.13
CA PHE A 540 -2.61 -12.39 17.47
C PHE A 540 -3.98 -11.79 17.77
N ALA A 541 -3.97 -10.69 18.52
CA ALA A 541 -5.18 -9.94 18.83
C ALA A 541 -5.59 -9.10 17.61
N VAL A 542 -6.89 -9.04 17.33
CA VAL A 542 -7.43 -8.29 16.19
C VAL A 542 -7.44 -6.78 16.52
N PRO A 543 -6.74 -5.92 15.77
CA PRO A 543 -6.46 -4.55 16.19
C PRO A 543 -7.66 -3.65 16.50
N PHE A 544 -8.80 -3.85 15.84
CA PHE A 544 -10.00 -3.04 16.12
C PHE A 544 -10.79 -3.49 17.35
N GLU A 545 -10.45 -4.63 17.96
CA GLU A 545 -11.02 -5.06 19.23
C GLU A 545 -10.54 -4.17 20.38
N GLN A 546 -11.44 -3.91 21.34
CA GLN A 546 -11.16 -2.99 22.45
C GLN A 546 -10.04 -3.51 23.36
N GLY A 547 -8.98 -2.72 23.52
CA GLY A 547 -7.81 -3.04 24.33
C GLY A 547 -6.78 -3.93 23.62
N ALA A 548 -7.01 -4.31 22.36
CA ALA A 548 -6.12 -5.24 21.65
C ALA A 548 -4.73 -4.64 21.35
N ILE A 549 -4.65 -3.33 21.11
CA ILE A 549 -3.42 -2.69 20.58
C ILE A 549 -2.50 -2.13 21.66
N GLU A 550 -3.01 -1.83 22.85
CA GLU A 550 -2.23 -1.20 23.92
C GLU A 550 -1.02 -2.05 24.37
N PRO A 551 -1.16 -3.38 24.62
CA PRO A 551 -0.04 -4.18 25.10
C PRO A 551 1.14 -4.21 24.12
N VAL A 552 0.88 -4.44 22.83
CA VAL A 552 1.93 -4.50 21.81
C VAL A 552 2.55 -3.12 21.56
N ALA A 553 1.74 -2.06 21.50
CA ALA A 553 2.26 -0.70 21.34
C ALA A 553 3.19 -0.32 22.50
N LYS A 554 2.82 -0.67 23.74
CA LYS A 554 3.65 -0.44 24.92
C LYS A 554 4.95 -1.24 24.85
N GLN A 555 4.88 -2.53 24.50
CA GLN A 555 6.07 -3.38 24.39
C GLN A 555 7.08 -2.82 23.38
N VAL A 556 6.61 -2.36 22.22
CA VAL A 556 7.48 -1.76 21.19
C VAL A 556 8.04 -0.42 21.66
N ALA A 557 7.24 0.43 22.30
CA ALA A 557 7.71 1.71 22.85
C ALA A 557 8.79 1.49 23.95
N ASP A 558 8.60 0.51 24.83
CA ASP A 558 9.59 0.13 25.84
C ASP A 558 10.90 -0.37 25.19
N TRP A 559 10.79 -1.16 24.11
CA TRP A 559 11.93 -1.62 23.32
C TRP A 559 12.67 -0.44 22.67
N CYS A 560 11.96 0.50 22.05
CA CYS A 560 12.55 1.72 21.47
C CYS A 560 13.27 2.54 22.55
N ALA A 561 12.66 2.73 23.71
CA ALA A 561 13.27 3.44 24.82
C ALA A 561 14.54 2.74 25.34
N GLN A 562 14.57 1.40 25.37
CA GLN A 562 15.76 0.65 25.69
C GLN A 562 16.87 0.83 24.65
N LYS A 563 16.56 0.61 23.36
CA LYS A 563 17.53 0.78 22.27
C LYS A 563 18.08 2.20 22.18
N ASN A 564 17.24 3.19 22.43
CA ASN A 564 17.67 4.58 22.52
C ASN A 564 18.74 4.80 23.60
N ARG A 565 18.61 4.15 24.78
CA ARG A 565 19.64 4.22 25.85
C ARG A 565 20.90 3.44 25.52
N GLU A 566 20.80 2.34 24.79
CA GLU A 566 21.96 1.54 24.34
C GLU A 566 22.80 2.29 23.29
N LEU A 567 22.17 3.18 22.50
CA LEU A 567 22.80 3.96 21.44
C LEU A 567 23.34 5.34 21.91
N ALA A 568 22.88 5.84 23.05
CA ALA A 568 23.33 7.08 23.67
C ALA A 568 24.66 6.87 24.41
#